data_AF-A0A0P4RCD8-F1
#
_entry.id   AF-A0A0P4RCD8-F1
#
_cell.length_a   1.000
_cell.length_b   1.000
_cell.length_c   1.000
_cell.angle_alpha   90.00
_cell.angle_beta   90.00
_cell.angle_gamma   90.00
#
_symmetry.space_group_name_H-M   'P 1'
#
loop_
_entity.id
_entity.type
_entity.pdbx_description
1 polymer ?
#
loop_
_entity_poly.entity_id
_entity_poly.type
_entity_poly.pdbx_seq_one_letter_code
_entity_poly.pdbx_strand_id
1 'polypeptide(L)'
;MRLRVEFTTEPFDLDEAPPHAVVARDVVTGAELDAVDVGPFGNTAEGDADQVLGAVAALLRESLQAGATRVSLQVNVIGEAGPGEGGAT
;
A
#
# COMPACT_ATOMS: atom_id res chain seq x y z
N MET A 1 5.34 16.19 -1.49
CA MET A 1 5.85 15.11 -2.36
C MET A 1 4.85 13.99 -2.31
N ARG A 2 4.49 13.45 -3.47
CA ARG A 2 3.55 12.34 -3.58
C ARG A 2 4.32 11.03 -3.63
N LEU A 3 3.85 10.04 -2.89
CA LEU A 3 4.46 8.71 -2.86
C LEU A 3 3.44 7.66 -3.30
N ARG A 4 3.94 6.63 -3.97
CA ARG A 4 3.25 5.36 -4.19
C ARG A 4 4.00 4.28 -3.43
N VAL A 5 3.28 3.44 -2.70
CA VAL A 5 3.79 2.19 -2.14
C VAL A 5 3.15 1.03 -2.86
N GLU A 6 3.95 0.00 -3.16
CA GLU A 6 3.47 -1.31 -3.59
C GLU A 6 4.02 -2.35 -2.64
N PHE A 7 3.18 -3.28 -2.16
CA PHE A 7 3.61 -4.25 -1.17
C PHE A 7 2.90 -5.60 -1.24
N THR A 8 3.56 -6.60 -0.66
CA THR A 8 3.03 -7.94 -0.40
C THR A 8 3.47 -8.43 0.98
N THR A 9 2.66 -9.32 1.56
CA THR A 9 2.95 -9.99 2.84
C THR A 9 2.82 -11.50 2.68
N GLU A 10 3.68 -12.26 3.35
CA GLU A 10 3.74 -13.72 3.27
C GLU A 10 3.73 -14.38 4.66
N PRO A 11 3.28 -15.64 4.78
CA PRO A 11 2.98 -16.59 3.69
C PRO A 11 1.69 -16.29 2.92
N PHE A 12 1.61 -16.75 1.67
CA PHE A 12 0.37 -16.72 0.89
C PHE A 12 -0.49 -17.95 1.18
N ASP A 13 -1.80 -17.74 1.20
CA ASP A 13 -2.81 -18.77 1.24
C ASP A 13 -3.83 -18.47 0.12
N LEU A 14 -4.19 -19.48 -0.67
CA LEU A 14 -5.07 -19.33 -1.83
C LEU A 14 -6.55 -19.58 -1.47
N ASP A 15 -6.83 -20.15 -0.31
CA ASP A 15 -8.17 -20.49 0.15
C ASP A 15 -8.76 -19.36 1.00
N GLU A 16 -7.97 -18.78 1.91
CA GLU A 16 -8.38 -17.66 2.77
C GLU A 16 -7.30 -16.58 2.86
N ALA A 17 -7.71 -15.32 3.02
CA ALA A 17 -6.76 -14.25 3.30
C ALA A 17 -6.12 -14.45 4.69
N PRO A 18 -4.79 -14.61 4.80
CA PRO A 18 -4.15 -14.83 6.09
C PRO A 18 -4.27 -13.57 6.98
N PRO A 19 -4.23 -13.72 8.32
CA PRO A 19 -4.45 -12.59 9.25
C PRO A 19 -3.55 -11.38 8.98
N HIS A 20 -2.28 -11.61 8.64
CA HIS A 20 -1.36 -10.53 8.31
C HIS A 20 -1.74 -9.76 7.04
N ALA A 21 -2.36 -10.41 6.05
CA ALA A 21 -2.82 -9.76 4.83
C ALA A 21 -4.06 -8.90 5.10
N VAL A 22 -4.96 -9.37 5.97
CA VAL A 22 -6.12 -8.59 6.42
C VAL A 22 -5.65 -7.35 7.19
N VAL A 23 -4.74 -7.51 8.14
CA VAL A 23 -4.17 -6.39 8.91
C VAL A 23 -3.45 -5.39 8.00
N ALA A 24 -2.62 -5.86 7.06
CA ALA A 24 -1.93 -4.97 6.12
C ALA A 24 -2.93 -4.16 5.27
N ARG A 25 -4.02 -4.78 4.82
CA ARG A 25 -5.11 -4.12 4.11
C ARG A 25 -5.79 -3.07 4.99
N ASP A 26 -6.13 -3.41 6.23
CA ASP A 26 -6.82 -2.50 7.15
C ASP A 26 -5.99 -1.25 7.49
N VAL A 27 -4.66 -1.43 7.63
CA VAL A 27 -3.73 -0.30 7.82
C VAL A 27 -3.80 0.67 6.65
N VAL A 28 -3.70 0.18 5.40
CA VAL A 28 -3.65 1.09 4.23
C VAL A 28 -5.02 1.69 3.89
N THR A 29 -6.12 0.96 4.10
CA THR A 29 -7.47 1.49 3.89
C THR A 29 -7.89 2.49 4.99
N GLY A 30 -7.31 2.37 6.19
CA GLY A 30 -7.54 3.30 7.31
C GLY A 30 -6.67 4.56 7.31
N ALA A 31 -5.64 4.65 6.46
CA ALA A 31 -4.61 5.69 6.51
C ALA A 31 -4.94 7.01 5.79
N GLU A 32 -6.20 7.25 5.43
CA GLU A 32 -6.66 8.47 4.72
C GLU A 32 -5.83 8.78 3.45
N LEU A 33 -5.41 7.73 2.74
CA LEU A 33 -4.63 7.82 1.51
C LEU A 33 -5.54 8.16 0.31
N ASP A 34 -4.97 8.79 -0.70
CA ASP A 34 -5.72 9.28 -1.87
C ASP A 34 -6.21 8.14 -2.77
N ALA A 35 -5.42 7.09 -2.89
CA ALA A 35 -5.76 5.90 -3.66
C ALA A 35 -5.25 4.66 -2.94
N VAL A 36 -6.09 3.63 -2.89
CA VAL A 36 -5.75 2.31 -2.36
C VAL A 36 -6.35 1.27 -3.29
N ASP A 37 -5.50 0.41 -3.85
CA ASP A 37 -5.92 -0.74 -4.65
C ASP A 37 -5.34 -2.01 -4.02
N VAL A 38 -6.24 -2.92 -3.63
CA VAL A 38 -5.92 -4.17 -2.93
C VAL A 38 -6.48 -5.30 -3.77
N GLY A 39 -5.59 -6.09 -4.35
CA GLY A 39 -5.96 -7.19 -5.23
C GLY A 39 -5.09 -8.43 -5.04
N PRO A 40 -5.46 -9.55 -5.68
CA PRO A 40 -4.73 -10.82 -5.58
C PRO A 40 -3.32 -10.76 -6.17
N PHE A 41 -3.03 -9.76 -7.03
CA PHE A 41 -1.76 -9.60 -7.72
C PHE A 41 -0.84 -8.53 -7.11
N GLY A 42 -1.29 -7.86 -6.04
CA GLY A 42 -0.52 -6.82 -5.39
C GLY A 42 -1.40 -5.81 -4.66
N ASN A 43 -0.79 -5.07 -3.74
CA ASN A 43 -1.43 -3.98 -3.03
C ASN A 43 -0.68 -2.70 -3.36
N THR A 44 -1.39 -1.66 -3.73
CA THR A 44 -0.82 -0.35 -4.01
C THR A 44 -1.56 0.73 -3.24
N ALA A 45 -0.84 1.74 -2.78
CA ALA A 45 -1.45 2.92 -2.18
C ALA A 45 -0.67 4.18 -2.51
N GLU A 46 -1.36 5.30 -2.66
CA GLU A 46 -0.78 6.59 -3.04
C GLU A 46 -1.27 7.69 -2.09
N GLY A 47 -0.40 8.65 -1.78
CA GLY A 47 -0.74 9.76 -0.91
C GLY A 47 0.41 10.74 -0.71
N ASP A 48 0.22 11.67 0.23
CA ASP A 48 1.31 12.54 0.68
C ASP A 48 2.38 11.75 1.43
N ALA A 49 3.62 12.22 1.34
CA ALA A 49 4.78 11.51 1.87
C ALA A 49 4.63 11.11 3.34
N ASP A 50 4.16 12.00 4.20
CA ASP A 50 4.01 11.71 5.63
C ASP A 50 2.94 10.64 5.89
N GLN A 51 1.84 10.65 5.14
CA GLN A 51 0.78 9.67 5.26
C GLN A 51 1.25 8.28 4.77
N VAL A 52 1.90 8.23 3.61
CA VAL A 52 2.40 6.97 3.03
C VAL A 52 3.49 6.37 3.91
N LEU A 53 4.44 7.16 4.39
CA LEU A 53 5.51 6.67 5.28
C LEU A 53 4.96 6.23 6.64
N GLY A 54 3.95 6.93 7.17
CA GLY A 54 3.21 6.50 8.36
C GLY A 54 2.52 5.15 8.17
N ALA A 55 1.81 4.98 7.06
CA ALA A 55 1.16 3.73 6.69
C ALA A 55 2.17 2.59 6.52
N VAL A 56 3.31 2.83 5.87
CA VAL A 56 4.39 1.84 5.72
C VAL A 56 4.93 1.38 7.09
N ALA A 57 5.15 2.31 8.01
CA ALA A 57 5.65 1.98 9.34
C ALA A 57 4.66 1.12 10.14
N ALA A 58 3.36 1.47 10.10
CA ALA A 58 2.29 0.69 10.72
C ALA A 58 2.17 -0.69 10.06
N LEU A 59 2.13 -0.75 8.73
CA LEU A 59 2.01 -1.98 7.95
C LEU A 59 3.12 -2.97 8.29
N LEU A 60 4.38 -2.51 8.32
CA LEU A 60 5.51 -3.38 8.66
C LEU A 60 5.37 -3.94 10.07
N ARG A 61 5.03 -3.07 11.04
CA ARG A 61 4.92 -3.48 12.45
C ARG A 61 3.76 -4.45 12.66
N GLU A 62 2.58 -4.09 12.19
CA GLU A 62 1.34 -4.81 12.48
C GLU A 62 1.25 -6.11 11.69
N SER A 63 1.69 -6.13 10.42
CA SER A 63 1.71 -7.38 9.63
C SER A 63 2.63 -8.42 10.25
N LEU A 64 3.82 -8.02 10.71
CA LEU A 64 4.76 -8.94 11.36
C LEU A 64 4.21 -9.45 12.70
N GLN A 65 3.54 -8.60 13.48
CA GLN A 65 2.86 -9.01 14.71
C GLN A 65 1.69 -9.96 14.44
N ALA A 66 1.00 -9.78 13.32
CA ALA A 66 -0.10 -10.64 12.87
C ALA A 66 0.37 -11.94 12.18
N GLY A 67 1.68 -12.22 12.19
CA GLY A 67 2.23 -13.49 11.71
C GLY A 67 2.79 -13.47 10.30
N ALA A 68 2.94 -12.30 9.66
CA ALA A 68 3.76 -12.23 8.46
C ALA A 68 5.18 -12.66 8.79
N THR A 69 5.74 -13.52 7.96
CA THR A 69 7.15 -13.94 8.03
C THR A 69 8.03 -13.17 7.05
N ARG A 70 7.41 -12.54 6.04
CA ARG A 70 8.07 -11.66 5.09
C ARG A 70 7.12 -10.56 4.64
N VAL A 71 7.68 -9.36 4.48
CA VAL A 71 7.03 -8.23 3.82
C VAL A 71 7.97 -7.73 2.74
N SER A 72 7.47 -7.60 1.51
CA SER A 72 8.20 -6.99 0.40
C SER A 72 7.49 -5.71 0.00
N LEU A 73 8.23 -4.62 -0.20
CA LEU A 73 7.65 -3.35 -0.61
C LEU A 73 8.59 -2.53 -1.50
N GLN A 74 7.98 -1.66 -2.31
CA GLN A 74 8.65 -0.61 -3.06
C GLN A 74 7.96 0.73 -2.75
N VAL A 75 8.75 1.79 -2.61
CA VAL A 75 8.25 3.16 -2.46
C VAL A 75 8.80 4.01 -3.59
N ASN A 76 7.90 4.62 -4.36
CA ASN A 76 8.22 5.45 -5.52
C ASN A 76 7.76 6.88 -5.26
N VAL A 77 8.58 7.85 -5.63
CA VAL A 77 8.14 9.24 -5.75
C VAL A 77 7.33 9.36 -7.03
N ILE A 78 6.07 9.74 -6.92
CA ILE A 78 5.21 10.06 -8.06
C ILE A 78 5.09 11.58 -8.14
N GLY A 79 5.03 12.14 -9.35
CA GLY A 79 4.89 13.59 -9.52
C GLY A 79 3.56 14.10 -8.94
N GLU A 80 3.44 15.40 -8.69
CA GLU A 80 2.10 16.01 -8.67
C GLU A 80 1.48 15.76 -10.05
N ALA A 81 0.27 15.22 -10.11
CA ALA A 81 -0.47 15.16 -11.36
C ALA A 81 -0.53 16.59 -11.92
N GLY A 82 0.29 16.88 -12.94
CA GLY A 82 0.31 18.18 -13.56
C GLY A 82 -1.08 18.51 -14.11
N PRO A 83 -1.51 19.78 -14.10
CA PRO A 83 -2.82 20.14 -14.60
C PRO A 83 -2.88 19.87 -16.12
N GLY A 84 -3.62 18.81 -16.49
CA GLY A 84 -4.14 18.58 -17.83
C GLY A 84 -3.15 18.02 -18.84
N GLU A 85 -3.36 16.75 -19.22
CA GLU A 85 -3.25 16.40 -20.63
C GLU A 85 -4.32 17.21 -21.38
N GLY A 86 -3.88 18.36 -21.91
CA GLY A 86 -4.65 19.19 -22.81
C GLY A 86 -5.05 18.41 -24.06
N GLY A 87 -6.23 18.74 -24.57
CA GLY A 87 -6.80 18.10 -25.75
C GLY A 87 -5.83 18.01 -26.92
N ALA A 88 -5.90 16.87 -27.60
CA ALA A 88 -5.51 16.72 -28.98
C ALA A 88 -6.76 16.28 -29.75
N THR A 89 -7.34 17.28 -30.43
CA THR A 89 -8.08 17.25 -31.71
C THR A 89 -8.88 16.03 -32.11
#